data_AF-A0A0G0T4C3-F1
#
_entry.id   AF-A0A0G0T4C3-F1
#
_cell.length_a   1.000
_cell.length_b   1.000
_cell.length_c   1.000
_cell.angle_alpha   90.00
_cell.angle_beta   90.00
_cell.angle_gamma   90.00
#
_symmetry.space_group_name_H-M   'P 1'
#
loop_
_entity.id
_entity.type
_entity.pdbx_description
1 polymer ?
#
loop_
_entity_poly.entity_id
_entity_poly.type
_entity_poly.pdbx_seq_one_letter_code
_entity_poly.pdbx_strand_id
1 'polypeptide(L)'
;MIRSRGFTLMELLIVIAIAGIMASMVLIFISSYMPRARDSQRKSDLRRIVIALEDNYNDTGKYSSGDMWGKIAGIPWGNSWLPYMKKIPKDPLGSRFYFYETDKDPEGNYAGKFFYILYAKLENTKDPDIVKSGCSPACGPDNQGYYNYAIHSPNITINPVLFVRNDMPLQPSPTPRPPTSTPVIPPTSTPTPPAVTLAPGSDLCSPGTCGFCRTCGGVLDCPRGDKCWFSEEGNPICKNEPLCPYP
;
A
#
# COMPACT_ATOMS: atom_id res chain seq x y z
N MET A 1 -11.49 -66.08 -28.65
CA MET A 1 -10.45 -65.53 -29.54
C MET A 1 -10.67 -64.03 -29.66
N ILE A 2 -9.77 -63.22 -29.12
CA ILE A 2 -9.87 -61.76 -29.21
C ILE A 2 -9.27 -61.36 -30.56
N ARG A 3 -10.10 -60.87 -31.49
CA ARG A 3 -9.65 -60.31 -32.77
C ARG A 3 -8.93 -59.00 -32.49
N SER A 4 -7.61 -58.98 -32.71
CA SER A 4 -6.81 -57.76 -32.72
C SER A 4 -7.21 -56.92 -33.93
N ARG A 5 -7.92 -55.81 -33.71
CA ARG A 5 -8.11 -54.79 -34.75
C ARG A 5 -6.84 -53.94 -34.80
N GLY A 6 -6.09 -54.04 -35.90
CA GLY A 6 -4.94 -53.18 -36.16
C GLY A 6 -5.37 -51.79 -36.59
N PHE A 7 -4.64 -50.76 -36.15
CA PHE A 7 -4.80 -49.40 -36.64
C PHE A 7 -4.46 -49.33 -38.13
N THR A 8 -5.24 -48.56 -38.90
CA THR A 8 -4.91 -48.28 -40.30
C THR A 8 -3.78 -47.24 -40.36
N LEU A 9 -2.88 -47.36 -41.35
CA LEU A 9 -1.80 -46.40 -41.56
C LEU A 9 -2.34 -44.98 -41.79
N MET A 10 -3.49 -44.88 -42.47
CA MET A 10 -4.16 -43.60 -42.75
C MET A 10 -4.74 -42.96 -41.48
N GLU A 11 -5.29 -43.73 -40.54
CA GLU A 11 -5.76 -43.20 -39.26
C GLU A 11 -4.62 -42.54 -38.47
N LEU A 12 -3.47 -43.22 -38.40
CA LEU A 12 -2.32 -42.64 -37.70
C LEU A 12 -1.82 -41.37 -38.38
N LEU A 13 -1.84 -41.33 -39.71
CA LEU A 13 -1.39 -40.19 -40.51
C LEU A 13 -2.28 -38.94 -40.29
N ILE A 14 -3.59 -39.11 -40.26
CA ILE A 14 -4.53 -38.01 -39.99
C ILE A 14 -4.36 -37.48 -38.56
N VAL A 15 -4.15 -38.37 -37.58
CA VAL A 15 -3.98 -37.99 -36.17
C VAL A 15 -2.73 -37.13 -35.99
N ILE A 16 -1.59 -37.54 -36.55
CA ILE A 16 -0.36 -36.73 -36.43
C ILE A 16 -0.46 -35.41 -37.20
N ALA A 17 -1.20 -35.38 -38.32
CA ALA A 17 -1.45 -34.15 -39.07
C ALA A 17 -2.27 -33.14 -38.25
N ILE A 18 -3.37 -33.57 -37.64
CA ILE A 18 -4.20 -32.72 -36.77
C ILE A 18 -3.42 -32.31 -35.52
N ALA A 19 -2.67 -33.23 -34.90
CA ALA A 19 -1.82 -32.93 -33.75
C ALA A 19 -0.76 -31.87 -34.09
N GLY A 20 -0.14 -31.93 -35.27
CA GLY A 20 0.82 -30.93 -35.75
C GLY A 20 0.21 -29.54 -35.91
N ILE A 21 -0.99 -29.46 -36.49
CA ILE A 21 -1.74 -28.20 -36.63
C ILE A 21 -2.06 -27.62 -35.24
N MET A 22 -2.60 -28.43 -34.34
CA MET A 22 -2.93 -28.01 -32.97
C MET A 22 -1.68 -27.54 -32.21
N ALA A 23 -0.57 -28.27 -32.30
CA ALA A 23 0.68 -27.93 -31.62
C ALA A 23 1.24 -26.57 -32.09
N SER A 24 1.16 -26.27 -33.39
CA SER A 24 1.64 -25.00 -33.96
C SER A 24 0.90 -23.78 -33.39
N MET A 25 -0.42 -23.88 -33.18
CA MET A 25 -1.22 -22.77 -32.66
C MET A 25 -0.88 -22.46 -31.20
N VAL A 26 -0.68 -23.49 -30.39
CA VAL A 26 -0.42 -23.37 -28.94
C VAL A 26 0.84 -22.55 -28.65
N LEU A 27 1.90 -22.72 -29.45
CA LEU A 27 3.17 -22.00 -29.28
C LEU A 27 3.01 -20.48 -29.41
N ILE A 28 2.18 -20.02 -30.35
CA ILE A 28 1.95 -18.58 -30.58
C ILE A 28 1.22 -17.98 -29.37
N PHE A 29 0.23 -18.69 -28.82
CA PHE A 29 -0.55 -18.20 -27.68
C PHE A 29 0.28 -18.00 -26.42
N ILE A 30 1.14 -18.97 -26.04
CA ILE A 30 1.92 -18.94 -24.77
C ILE A 30 2.76 -17.68 -24.61
N SER A 31 3.33 -17.15 -25.71
CA SER A 31 4.19 -15.97 -25.70
C SER A 31 3.52 -14.71 -25.11
N SER A 32 2.21 -14.57 -25.31
CA SER A 32 1.43 -13.40 -24.88
C SER A 32 0.86 -13.52 -23.46
N TYR A 33 0.65 -14.75 -22.96
CA TYR A 33 0.06 -14.98 -21.63
C TYR A 33 1.09 -14.98 -20.51
N MET A 34 2.31 -15.43 -20.77
CA MET A 34 3.37 -15.51 -19.76
C MET A 34 3.71 -14.17 -19.08
N PRO A 35 3.80 -13.02 -19.80
CA PRO A 35 4.01 -11.72 -19.16
C PRO A 35 2.90 -11.35 -18.17
N ARG A 36 1.63 -11.61 -18.52
CA ARG A 36 0.49 -11.32 -17.64
C ARG A 36 0.47 -12.20 -16.39
N ALA A 37 0.84 -13.47 -16.53
CA ALA A 37 0.98 -14.38 -15.39
C ALA A 37 2.07 -13.91 -14.43
N ARG A 38 3.23 -13.50 -14.95
CA ARG A 38 4.31 -12.92 -14.14
C ARG A 38 3.92 -11.58 -13.51
N ASP A 39 3.19 -10.72 -14.22
CA ASP A 39 2.69 -9.46 -13.66
C ASP A 39 1.69 -9.70 -12.52
N SER A 40 0.80 -10.69 -12.67
CA SER A 40 -0.09 -11.12 -11.58
C SER A 40 0.71 -11.62 -10.36
N GLN A 41 1.77 -12.39 -10.61
CA GLN A 41 2.69 -12.83 -9.56
C GLN A 41 3.37 -11.64 -8.87
N ARG A 42 3.93 -10.67 -9.62
CA ARG A 42 4.55 -9.45 -9.05
C ARG A 42 3.60 -8.69 -8.16
N LYS A 43 2.35 -8.48 -8.61
CA LYS A 43 1.32 -7.81 -7.82
C LYS A 43 0.98 -8.60 -6.55
N SER A 44 0.91 -9.93 -6.63
CA SER A 44 0.68 -10.78 -5.44
C SER A 44 1.86 -10.73 -4.47
N ASP A 45 3.08 -10.77 -4.98
CA ASP A 45 4.32 -10.70 -4.19
C ASP A 45 4.41 -9.38 -3.41
N LEU A 46 4.15 -8.24 -4.07
CA LEU A 46 4.09 -6.94 -3.39
C LEU A 46 3.01 -6.90 -2.31
N ARG A 47 1.80 -7.43 -2.57
CA ARG A 47 0.74 -7.48 -1.56
C ARG A 47 1.11 -8.34 -0.34
N ARG A 48 1.85 -9.43 -0.53
CA ARG A 48 2.36 -10.24 0.60
C ARG A 48 3.36 -9.44 1.43
N ILE A 49 4.23 -8.68 0.77
CA ILE A 49 5.21 -7.83 1.45
C ILE A 49 4.51 -6.74 2.25
N VAL A 50 3.46 -6.12 1.68
CA VAL A 50 2.61 -5.16 2.39
C VAL A 50 2.11 -5.73 3.70
N ILE A 51 1.50 -6.92 3.69
CA ILE A 51 0.98 -7.54 4.93
C ILE A 51 2.09 -7.69 5.98
N ALA A 52 3.28 -8.17 5.57
CA ALA A 52 4.41 -8.29 6.49
C ALA A 52 4.96 -6.93 6.99
N LEU A 53 4.89 -5.88 6.17
CA LEU A 53 5.23 -4.51 6.58
C LEU A 53 4.23 -3.96 7.61
N GLU A 54 2.93 -4.22 7.42
CA GLU A 54 1.90 -3.85 8.39
C GLU A 54 2.09 -4.63 9.71
N ASP A 55 2.40 -5.93 9.65
CA ASP A 55 2.71 -6.73 10.84
C ASP A 55 3.96 -6.18 11.57
N ASN A 56 5.00 -5.82 10.83
CA ASN A 56 6.19 -5.20 11.41
C ASN A 56 5.90 -3.82 12.03
N TYR A 57 5.03 -3.03 11.42
CA TYR A 57 4.59 -1.76 11.98
C TYR A 57 3.81 -1.97 13.28
N ASN A 58 2.93 -2.97 13.34
CA ASN A 58 2.15 -3.28 14.54
C ASN A 58 3.06 -3.68 15.72
N ASP A 59 4.15 -4.39 15.47
CA ASP A 59 5.08 -4.84 16.52
C ASP A 59 6.07 -3.76 16.95
N THR A 60 6.54 -2.91 16.02
CA THR A 60 7.66 -1.99 16.26
C THR A 60 7.28 -0.51 16.26
N GLY A 61 6.05 -0.18 15.88
CA GLY A 61 5.56 1.20 15.72
C GLY A 61 6.14 1.96 14.53
N LYS A 62 6.89 1.27 13.64
CA LYS A 62 7.47 1.82 12.41
C LYS A 62 7.61 0.73 11.36
N TYR A 63 7.65 1.11 10.09
CA TYR A 63 8.03 0.21 9.02
C TYR A 63 9.54 -0.05 9.08
N SER A 64 9.96 -1.20 8.56
CA SER A 64 11.37 -1.54 8.46
C SER A 64 12.13 -0.51 7.63
N SER A 65 13.35 -0.18 8.05
CA SER A 65 14.20 0.77 7.33
C SER A 65 14.48 0.29 5.91
N GLY A 66 14.39 1.20 4.94
CA GLY A 66 14.89 0.95 3.59
C GLY A 66 16.41 1.02 3.49
N ASP A 67 16.93 0.85 2.28
CA ASP A 67 18.30 1.22 1.95
C ASP A 67 18.39 1.78 0.52
N MET A 68 19.57 2.25 0.12
CA MET A 68 19.81 2.81 -1.21
C MET A 68 19.68 1.80 -2.36
N TRP A 69 19.60 0.50 -2.06
CA TRP A 69 19.39 -0.58 -3.03
C TRP A 69 17.95 -1.08 -3.03
N GLY A 70 17.05 -0.41 -2.31
CA GLY A 70 15.64 -0.75 -2.24
C GLY A 70 15.36 -2.04 -1.48
N LYS A 71 16.17 -2.39 -0.47
CA LYS A 71 15.94 -3.56 0.39
C LYS A 71 15.13 -3.22 1.63
N ILE A 72 14.43 -4.22 2.14
CA ILE A 72 13.67 -4.14 3.40
C ILE A 72 14.61 -4.56 4.54
N ALA A 73 14.80 -3.70 5.53
CA ALA A 73 15.69 -3.96 6.68
C ALA A 73 17.14 -4.34 6.28
N GLY A 74 17.61 -3.87 5.12
CA GLY A 74 18.92 -4.27 4.56
C GLY A 74 18.99 -5.72 4.07
N ILE A 75 17.88 -6.47 4.08
CA ILE A 75 17.81 -7.88 3.71
C ILE A 75 17.65 -8.01 2.19
N PRO A 76 18.53 -8.76 1.50
CA PRO A 76 18.39 -8.98 0.07
C PRO A 76 17.08 -9.70 -0.29
N TRP A 77 16.49 -9.33 -1.43
CA TRP A 77 15.38 -10.05 -2.04
C TRP A 77 15.70 -11.54 -2.12
N GLY A 78 14.73 -12.40 -1.79
CA GLY A 78 14.88 -13.86 -1.74
C GLY A 78 15.45 -14.43 -0.45
N ASN A 79 15.80 -13.61 0.55
CA ASN A 79 16.19 -14.08 1.87
C ASN A 79 15.02 -14.01 2.86
N SER A 80 15.21 -14.63 4.02
CA SER A 80 14.22 -14.68 5.09
C SER A 80 14.16 -13.37 5.87
N TRP A 81 12.96 -12.91 6.23
CA TRP A 81 12.71 -11.73 7.04
C TRP A 81 11.80 -12.11 8.22
N LEU A 82 12.34 -12.85 9.18
CA LEU A 82 11.59 -13.32 10.35
C LEU A 82 11.42 -12.21 11.39
N PRO A 83 10.33 -12.23 12.18
CA PRO A 83 9.24 -13.21 12.15
C PRO A 83 8.17 -12.99 11.06
N TYR A 84 8.21 -11.86 10.34
CA TYR A 84 7.11 -11.39 9.49
C TYR A 84 6.94 -12.16 8.18
N MET A 85 8.04 -12.64 7.59
CA MET A 85 8.00 -13.33 6.30
C MET A 85 9.14 -14.36 6.16
N LYS A 86 8.77 -15.60 5.81
CA LYS A 86 9.74 -16.69 5.59
C LYS A 86 10.75 -16.41 4.47
N LYS A 87 10.33 -15.68 3.44
CA LYS A 87 11.17 -15.32 2.30
C LYS A 87 10.58 -14.11 1.59
N ILE A 88 11.37 -13.05 1.44
CA ILE A 88 11.00 -11.91 0.61
C ILE A 88 11.03 -12.36 -0.87
N PRO A 89 9.95 -12.25 -1.65
CA PRO A 89 9.92 -12.71 -3.05
C PRO A 89 10.96 -12.00 -3.93
N LYS A 90 11.44 -12.68 -4.98
CA LYS A 90 12.24 -12.07 -6.05
C LYS A 90 11.35 -11.92 -7.29
N ASP A 91 11.66 -10.95 -8.15
CA ASP A 91 10.99 -10.85 -9.45
C ASP A 91 11.15 -12.16 -10.24
N PRO A 92 10.08 -12.65 -10.90
CA PRO A 92 10.10 -13.93 -11.62
C PRO A 92 11.08 -13.98 -12.80
N LEU A 93 11.53 -12.82 -13.33
CA LEU A 93 12.54 -12.78 -14.40
C LEU A 93 13.98 -12.84 -13.89
N GLY A 94 14.23 -12.66 -12.59
CA GLY A 94 15.57 -12.69 -11.98
C GLY A 94 16.52 -11.54 -12.35
N SER A 95 16.36 -10.95 -13.54
CA SER A 95 17.09 -9.77 -14.03
C SER A 95 16.44 -8.45 -13.64
N ARG A 96 15.24 -8.50 -13.05
CA ARG A 96 14.51 -7.35 -12.52
C ARG A 96 14.50 -7.40 -11.00
N PHE A 97 14.33 -6.25 -10.39
CA PHE A 97 14.31 -6.11 -8.94
C PHE A 97 13.05 -5.35 -8.52
N TYR A 98 12.56 -5.68 -7.34
CA TYR A 98 11.64 -4.80 -6.61
C TYR A 98 12.45 -3.72 -5.91
N PHE A 99 11.80 -2.60 -5.61
CA PHE A 99 12.42 -1.53 -4.84
C PHE A 99 11.53 -1.14 -3.68
N TYR A 100 12.11 -1.06 -2.50
CA TYR A 100 11.45 -0.60 -1.28
C TYR A 100 11.99 0.76 -0.85
N GLU A 101 11.10 1.73 -0.70
CA GLU A 101 11.40 3.09 -0.27
C GLU A 101 10.59 3.43 0.98
N THR A 102 11.16 4.25 1.86
CA THR A 102 10.50 4.79 3.04
C THR A 102 10.71 6.30 3.15
N ASP A 103 10.09 6.91 4.15
CA ASP A 103 10.52 8.22 4.63
C ASP A 103 11.99 8.23 5.04
N LYS A 104 12.58 9.43 4.96
CA LYS A 104 13.95 9.71 5.41
C LYS A 104 13.91 10.56 6.67
N ASP A 105 14.81 10.30 7.62
CA ASP A 105 15.03 11.18 8.76
C ASP A 105 15.71 12.50 8.33
N PRO A 106 15.83 13.51 9.21
CA PRO A 106 16.55 14.76 8.93
C PRO A 106 18.01 14.55 8.52
N GLU A 107 18.60 13.43 8.90
CA GLU A 107 19.96 13.01 8.57
C GLU A 107 20.05 12.30 7.19
N GLY A 108 18.93 12.04 6.54
CA GLY A 108 18.82 11.44 5.21
C GLY A 108 18.77 9.91 5.18
N ASN A 109 18.70 9.24 6.34
CA ASN A 109 18.59 7.78 6.45
C ASN A 109 17.15 7.31 6.30
N TYR A 110 16.96 6.13 5.71
CA TYR A 110 15.65 5.52 5.50
C TYR A 110 15.02 5.05 6.82
N ALA A 111 14.17 5.88 7.43
CA ALA A 111 13.70 5.71 8.79
C ALA A 111 12.47 4.80 8.93
N GLY A 112 11.59 4.78 7.91
CA GLY A 112 10.38 3.94 7.93
C GLY A 112 9.30 4.40 8.91
N LYS A 113 9.36 5.64 9.40
CA LYS A 113 8.45 6.13 10.45
C LYS A 113 7.04 6.42 9.94
N PHE A 114 6.90 6.88 8.70
CA PHE A 114 5.65 7.47 8.21
C PHE A 114 4.98 6.67 7.10
N PHE A 115 5.77 6.15 6.16
CA PHE A 115 5.21 5.43 5.02
C PHE A 115 6.21 4.46 4.41
N TYR A 116 5.70 3.55 3.60
CA TYR A 116 6.46 2.74 2.66
C TYR A 116 5.94 2.91 1.23
N ILE A 117 6.81 2.61 0.28
CA ILE A 117 6.50 2.45 -1.14
C ILE A 117 7.24 1.23 -1.66
N LEU A 118 6.53 0.36 -2.36
CA LEU A 118 7.06 -0.79 -3.06
C LEU A 118 6.87 -0.60 -4.55
N TYR A 119 7.95 -0.66 -5.32
CA TYR A 119 7.92 -0.52 -6.78
C TYR A 119 8.19 -1.85 -7.47
N ALA A 120 7.54 -2.05 -8.61
CA ALA A 120 7.82 -3.14 -9.54
C ALA A 120 7.71 -2.67 -11.00
N LYS A 121 8.35 -3.43 -11.89
CA LYS A 121 8.27 -3.22 -13.33
C LYS A 121 7.38 -4.30 -13.97
N LEU A 122 6.14 -3.94 -14.25
CA LEU A 122 5.21 -4.77 -15.01
C LEU A 122 5.62 -4.80 -16.49
N GLU A 123 5.43 -5.97 -17.10
CA GLU A 123 5.69 -6.19 -18.53
C GLU A 123 4.56 -5.63 -19.40
N ASN A 124 3.32 -5.72 -18.93
CA ASN A 124 2.16 -5.15 -19.60
C ASN A 124 1.99 -3.65 -19.27
N THR A 125 2.54 -2.78 -20.11
CA THR A 125 2.41 -1.31 -19.96
C THR A 125 1.00 -0.77 -20.11
N LYS A 126 0.07 -1.57 -20.64
CA LYS A 126 -1.36 -1.21 -20.80
C LYS A 126 -2.21 -1.68 -19.62
N ASP A 127 -1.59 -2.19 -18.56
CA ASP A 127 -2.32 -2.63 -17.38
C ASP A 127 -2.96 -1.43 -16.67
N PRO A 128 -4.29 -1.43 -16.42
CA PRO A 128 -4.98 -0.28 -15.82
C PRO A 128 -4.51 0.00 -14.38
N ASP A 129 -3.92 -0.97 -13.69
CA ASP A 129 -3.45 -0.79 -12.32
C ASP A 129 -2.20 0.11 -12.24
N ILE A 130 -1.47 0.29 -13.35
CA ILE A 130 -0.34 1.23 -13.49
C ILE A 130 -0.81 2.67 -13.26
N VAL A 131 -1.90 3.05 -13.93
CA VAL A 131 -2.48 4.39 -13.81
C VAL A 131 -3.12 4.56 -12.43
N LYS A 132 -3.80 3.52 -11.92
CA LYS A 132 -4.41 3.57 -10.58
C LYS A 132 -3.39 3.71 -9.46
N SER A 133 -2.18 3.15 -9.61
CA SER A 133 -1.09 3.34 -8.64
C SER A 133 -0.41 4.71 -8.72
N GLY A 134 -0.86 5.61 -9.59
CA GLY A 134 -0.23 6.93 -9.79
C GLY A 134 1.07 6.89 -10.61
N CYS A 135 1.39 5.75 -11.23
CA CYS A 135 2.62 5.55 -11.99
C CYS A 135 2.36 5.78 -13.49
N SER A 136 2.36 7.02 -13.99
CA SER A 136 2.14 7.29 -15.41
C SER A 136 2.90 8.53 -15.90
N PRO A 137 3.96 8.41 -16.73
CA PRO A 137 4.39 7.21 -17.46
C PRO A 137 5.26 6.26 -16.62
N ALA A 138 5.75 6.73 -15.47
CA ALA A 138 6.60 5.95 -14.58
C ALA A 138 6.52 6.49 -13.15
N CYS A 139 7.10 5.75 -12.21
CA CYS A 139 7.28 6.13 -10.82
C CYS A 139 8.57 5.51 -10.30
N GLY A 140 9.02 5.94 -9.13
CA GLY A 140 10.20 5.36 -8.49
C GLY A 140 11.34 6.35 -8.27
N PRO A 141 12.36 5.91 -7.51
CA PRO A 141 13.48 6.75 -7.08
C PRO A 141 14.50 7.03 -8.19
N ASP A 142 14.42 6.32 -9.32
CA ASP A 142 15.48 6.24 -10.32
C ASP A 142 15.51 7.42 -11.30
N ASN A 143 14.57 8.38 -11.24
CA ASN A 143 14.41 9.50 -12.19
C ASN A 143 14.34 9.10 -13.68
N GLN A 144 14.46 7.81 -14.00
CA GLN A 144 14.62 7.23 -15.33
C GLN A 144 13.39 6.42 -15.75
N GLY A 145 12.42 6.28 -14.86
CA GLY A 145 11.16 5.62 -15.12
C GLY A 145 11.27 4.12 -15.36
N TYR A 146 12.22 3.46 -14.68
CA TYR A 146 12.39 2.02 -14.76
C TYR A 146 11.15 1.28 -14.25
N TYR A 147 10.55 1.78 -13.16
CA TYR A 147 9.34 1.20 -12.56
C TYR A 147 8.08 1.88 -13.09
N ASN A 148 7.02 1.08 -13.24
CA ASN A 148 5.73 1.52 -13.75
C ASN A 148 4.56 1.07 -12.87
N TYR A 149 4.84 0.49 -11.71
CA TYR A 149 3.81 0.07 -10.77
C TYR A 149 4.31 0.22 -9.34
N ALA A 150 3.42 0.68 -8.46
CA ALA A 150 3.74 0.83 -7.05
C ALA A 150 2.56 0.43 -6.16
N ILE A 151 2.88 -0.02 -4.95
CA ILE A 151 1.94 -0.10 -3.83
C ILE A 151 2.57 0.68 -2.68
N HIS A 152 1.78 1.53 -2.03
CA HIS A 152 2.25 2.43 -0.98
C HIS A 152 1.27 2.45 0.19
N SER A 153 1.74 2.97 1.33
CA SER A 153 0.86 3.26 2.45
C SER A 153 -0.30 4.16 2.04
N PRO A 154 -1.49 4.01 2.63
CA PRO A 154 -2.67 4.80 2.27
C PRO A 154 -2.52 6.32 2.54
N ASN A 155 -1.50 6.70 3.32
CA ASN A 155 -1.26 8.08 3.76
C ASN A 155 -0.44 8.92 2.76
N ILE A 156 -0.08 8.36 1.61
CA ILE A 156 0.64 9.09 0.57
C ILE A 156 -0.06 8.90 -0.79
N THR A 157 0.20 9.82 -1.71
CA THR A 157 -0.22 9.71 -3.12
C THR A 157 1.00 9.83 -4.00
N ILE A 158 1.13 8.96 -5.00
CA ILE A 158 2.23 9.02 -5.98
C ILE A 158 1.81 9.96 -7.12
N ASN A 159 2.56 11.06 -7.31
CA ASN A 159 2.37 11.98 -8.43
C ASN A 159 3.47 11.76 -9.49
N PRO A 160 3.12 11.54 -10.76
CA PRO A 160 4.08 11.20 -11.80
C PRO A 160 5.01 12.32 -12.29
N VAL A 161 4.79 13.59 -11.91
CA VAL A 161 5.53 14.73 -12.49
C VAL A 161 6.28 15.57 -11.44
N LEU A 162 5.99 15.36 -10.16
CA LEU A 162 6.62 16.09 -9.07
C LEU A 162 6.68 15.16 -7.86
N PHE A 163 7.86 15.02 -7.25
CA PHE A 163 8.12 14.39 -5.95
C PHE A 163 7.41 15.12 -4.78
N VAL A 164 6.20 15.63 -4.99
CA VAL A 164 5.44 16.35 -3.97
C VAL A 164 4.71 15.32 -3.12
N ARG A 165 5.33 15.05 -1.97
CA ARG A 165 4.74 14.35 -0.83
C ARG A 165 3.72 15.32 -0.21
N ASN A 166 2.43 15.07 -0.44
CA ASN A 166 1.42 15.61 0.46
C ASN A 166 1.48 14.74 1.71
N ASP A 167 2.24 15.16 2.71
CA ASP A 167 2.35 14.48 4.00
C ASP A 167 0.99 14.56 4.71
N MET A 168 0.14 13.56 4.46
CA MET A 168 -1.09 13.37 5.22
C MET A 168 -0.72 12.67 6.53
N PRO A 169 -1.21 13.13 7.69
CA PRO A 169 -0.94 12.47 8.95
C PRO A 169 -1.49 11.04 8.92
N LEU A 170 -0.71 10.13 9.47
CA LEU A 170 -0.98 8.70 9.58
C LEU A 170 -2.47 8.40 9.85
N GLN A 171 -3.17 7.86 8.85
CA GLN A 171 -4.39 7.14 9.05
C GLN A 171 -4.01 5.66 9.22
N PRO A 172 -4.35 5.01 10.35
CA PRO A 172 -4.15 3.57 10.49
C PRO A 172 -4.97 2.86 9.40
N SER A 173 -4.32 1.94 8.69
CA SER A 173 -5.03 1.04 7.77
C SER A 173 -6.15 0.34 8.56
N PRO A 174 -7.40 0.30 8.07
CA PRO A 174 -8.48 -0.33 8.80
C PRO A 174 -8.14 -1.81 9.00
N THR A 175 -7.97 -2.20 10.25
CA THR A 175 -7.73 -3.59 10.66
C THR A 175 -8.78 -4.50 10.01
N PRO A 176 -8.39 -5.54 9.25
CA PRO A 176 -9.33 -6.59 8.88
C PRO A 176 -9.84 -7.23 10.17
N ARG A 177 -11.10 -6.98 10.49
CA ARG A 177 -11.75 -7.62 11.63
C ARG A 177 -11.76 -9.13 11.35
N PRO A 178 -11.28 -9.98 12.27
CA PRO A 178 -11.48 -11.43 12.14
C PRO A 178 -12.98 -11.70 11.98
N PRO A 179 -13.41 -12.69 11.18
CA PRO A 179 -14.79 -13.15 11.26
C PRO A 179 -15.00 -13.74 12.66
N THR A 180 -15.60 -12.96 13.55
CA THR A 180 -16.08 -13.43 14.85
C THR A 180 -17.29 -14.34 14.62
N SER A 181 -17.05 -15.58 14.23
CA SER A 181 -18.06 -16.64 14.36
C SER A 181 -17.90 -17.26 15.74
N THR A 182 -18.43 -16.58 16.75
CA THR A 182 -18.75 -17.21 18.04
C THR A 182 -20.26 -17.06 18.22
N PRO A 183 -21.02 -18.14 18.43
CA PRO A 183 -22.44 -18.03 18.72
C PRO A 183 -22.62 -17.32 20.07
N VAL A 184 -23.16 -16.10 20.03
CA VAL A 184 -23.52 -15.33 21.23
C VAL A 184 -24.85 -15.88 21.75
N ILE A 185 -24.82 -16.47 22.94
CA ILE A 185 -26.02 -16.76 23.73
C ILE A 185 -26.62 -15.41 24.17
N PRO A 186 -27.95 -15.19 24.05
CA PRO A 186 -28.56 -13.91 24.40
C PRO A 186 -28.43 -13.62 25.92
N PRO A 187 -27.95 -12.44 26.34
CA PRO A 187 -28.01 -12.04 27.74
C PRO A 187 -29.42 -11.58 28.13
N THR A 188 -29.85 -12.04 29.29
CA THR A 188 -31.06 -11.66 30.02
C THR A 188 -31.14 -10.15 30.25
N SER A 189 -32.34 -9.59 30.15
CA SER A 189 -32.65 -8.16 30.30
C SER A 189 -32.40 -7.65 31.72
N THR A 190 -31.45 -6.73 31.86
CA THR A 190 -31.27 -5.88 33.05
C THR A 190 -31.74 -4.45 32.72
N PRO A 191 -32.51 -3.78 33.60
CA PRO A 191 -33.16 -2.51 33.28
C PRO A 191 -32.19 -1.34 33.10
N THR A 192 -32.43 -0.58 32.03
CA THR A 192 -31.75 0.64 31.59
C THR A 192 -32.05 1.83 32.53
N PRO A 193 -31.04 2.53 33.07
CA PRO A 193 -31.21 3.87 33.64
C PRO A 193 -31.24 4.96 32.55
N PRO A 194 -31.95 6.09 32.77
CA PRO A 194 -32.26 7.07 31.72
C PRO A 194 -31.03 7.78 31.17
N ALA A 195 -31.08 8.07 29.87
CA ALA A 195 -30.04 8.76 29.10
C ALA A 195 -29.78 10.18 29.64
N VAL A 196 -28.51 10.48 29.93
CA VAL A 196 -28.03 11.83 30.18
C VAL A 196 -27.67 12.45 28.84
N THR A 197 -28.45 13.44 28.42
CA THR A 197 -28.17 14.29 27.26
C THR A 197 -26.99 15.21 27.61
N LEU A 198 -25.81 14.93 27.07
CA LEU A 198 -24.66 15.83 27.17
C LEU A 198 -24.65 16.80 25.98
N ALA A 199 -24.62 18.09 26.30
CA ALA A 199 -24.42 19.20 25.37
C ALA A 199 -23.03 19.12 24.69
N PRO A 200 -22.86 19.67 23.48
CA PRO A 200 -21.57 19.67 22.80
C PRO A 200 -20.63 20.65 23.50
N GLY A 201 -19.49 20.15 23.99
CA GLY A 201 -18.44 20.99 24.54
C GLY A 201 -17.83 20.44 25.81
N SER A 202 -17.12 19.32 25.73
CA SER A 202 -16.17 18.93 26.77
C SER A 202 -15.09 18.03 26.20
N ASP A 203 -14.17 18.62 25.44
CA ASP A 203 -12.79 18.14 25.43
C ASP A 203 -11.89 19.30 25.87
N LEU A 204 -11.19 19.06 26.98
CA LEU A 204 -10.30 20.01 27.62
C LEU A 204 -9.14 20.36 26.68
N CYS A 205 -9.09 21.60 26.21
CA CYS A 205 -7.85 22.26 25.83
C CYS A 205 -7.61 23.41 26.82
N SER A 206 -6.63 23.26 27.70
CA SER A 206 -6.17 24.36 28.55
C SER A 206 -5.71 25.53 27.68
N PRO A 207 -6.01 26.79 28.07
CA PRO A 207 -5.48 27.95 27.35
C PRO A 207 -3.95 28.00 27.52
N GLY A 208 -3.21 27.83 26.42
CA GLY A 208 -1.74 27.99 26.43
C GLY A 208 -0.93 27.11 25.48
N THR A 209 -1.49 26.06 24.89
CA THR A 209 -0.72 25.15 24.01
C THR A 209 -0.99 25.41 22.53
N CYS A 210 0.06 25.74 21.77
CA CYS A 210 0.04 25.71 20.32
C CYS A 210 0.03 24.25 19.85
N GLY A 211 -1.12 23.76 19.37
CA GLY A 211 -1.30 22.42 18.85
C GLY A 211 -2.58 22.31 17.99
N PHE A 212 -2.52 21.44 16.97
CA PHE A 212 -3.53 21.23 15.92
C PHE A 212 -4.95 20.97 16.46
N CYS A 213 -5.94 21.73 15.97
CA CYS A 213 -7.36 21.51 16.22
C CYS A 213 -7.93 20.57 15.13
N ARG A 214 -8.44 19.40 15.51
CA ARG A 214 -8.79 18.29 14.59
C ARG A 214 -10.25 18.26 14.08
N THR A 215 -11.07 19.29 14.31
CA THR A 215 -12.51 19.22 14.02
C THR A 215 -13.07 20.20 12.99
N CYS A 216 -12.24 21.01 12.33
CA CYS A 216 -12.70 21.85 11.21
C CYS A 216 -11.83 21.62 9.98
N GLY A 217 -12.38 21.02 8.94
CA GLY A 217 -11.71 20.88 7.65
C GLY A 217 -11.61 22.23 6.94
N GLY A 218 -10.40 22.78 6.84
CA GLY A 218 -10.11 23.96 6.04
C GLY A 218 -8.82 24.65 6.47
N VAL A 219 -7.85 24.73 5.55
CA VAL A 219 -6.57 25.42 5.73
C VAL A 219 -6.80 26.93 5.67
N LEU A 220 -6.65 27.61 6.80
CA LEU A 220 -6.41 29.06 6.85
C LEU A 220 -4.97 29.25 7.32
N ASP A 221 -4.09 29.63 6.40
CA ASP A 221 -2.72 30.05 6.70
C ASP A 221 -2.75 31.37 7.49
N CYS A 222 -2.75 31.31 8.84
CA CYS A 222 -2.47 32.50 9.63
C CYS A 222 -0.98 32.89 9.46
N PRO A 223 -0.65 34.18 9.27
CA PRO A 223 0.73 34.64 9.20
C PRO A 223 1.50 34.34 10.50
N ARG A 224 2.82 34.16 10.41
CA ARG A 224 3.69 33.82 11.56
C ARG A 224 3.51 34.83 12.69
N GLY A 225 2.93 34.39 13.80
CA GLY A 225 2.76 35.17 15.03
C GLY A 225 1.34 35.19 15.58
N ASP A 226 0.33 34.86 14.77
CA ASP A 226 -1.08 34.94 15.17
C ASP A 226 -1.63 33.60 15.68
N LYS A 227 -2.67 33.66 16.52
CA LYS A 227 -3.42 32.49 17.01
C LYS A 227 -4.80 32.43 16.36
N CYS A 228 -5.29 31.21 16.11
CA CYS A 228 -6.61 30.95 15.54
C CYS A 228 -7.69 30.99 16.63
N TRP A 229 -8.78 31.69 16.36
CA TRP A 229 -9.96 31.84 17.22
C TRP A 229 -11.24 31.55 16.42
N PHE A 230 -12.35 31.36 17.12
CA PHE A 230 -13.68 31.31 16.50
C PHE A 230 -14.45 32.59 16.85
N SER A 231 -15.15 33.16 15.86
CA SER A 231 -16.12 34.24 16.11
C SER A 231 -17.35 33.69 16.83
N GLU A 232 -18.21 34.58 17.36
CA GLU A 232 -19.51 34.19 17.96
C GLU A 232 -20.43 33.46 16.97
N GLU A 233 -20.17 33.59 15.67
CA GLU A 233 -20.89 32.92 14.58
C GLU A 233 -20.26 31.56 14.19
N GLY A 234 -19.20 31.13 14.88
CA GLY A 234 -18.53 29.85 14.64
C GLY A 234 -17.52 29.84 13.48
N ASN A 235 -17.19 31.01 12.92
CA ASN A 235 -16.22 31.12 11.81
C ASN A 235 -14.78 31.28 12.34
N PRO A 236 -13.78 30.63 11.73
CA PRO A 236 -12.37 30.78 12.14
C PRO A 236 -11.80 32.16 11.76
N ILE A 237 -11.12 32.82 12.70
CA ILE A 237 -10.47 34.13 12.54
C ILE A 237 -9.05 34.12 13.15
N CYS A 238 -8.10 34.86 12.58
CA CYS A 238 -6.75 35.05 13.15
C CYS A 238 -6.71 36.36 13.95
N LYS A 239 -6.14 36.36 15.17
CA LYS A 239 -5.91 37.59 15.97
C LYS A 239 -4.46 37.69 16.43
N ASN A 240 -3.94 38.91 16.37
CA ASN A 240 -2.60 39.29 16.82
C ASN A 240 -2.70 39.83 18.26
N GLU A 241 -2.22 39.08 19.24
CA GLU A 241 -2.15 39.54 20.64
C GLU A 241 -0.71 39.49 21.16
N PRO A 242 -0.28 40.52 21.92
CA PRO A 242 1.05 40.53 22.52
C PRO A 242 1.16 39.50 23.65
N LEU A 243 2.35 38.90 23.72
CA LEU A 243 2.81 37.90 24.68
C LEU A 243 2.28 38.13 26.11
N CYS A 244 1.60 37.13 26.69
CA CYS A 244 1.32 37.13 28.13
C CYS A 244 2.64 37.08 28.93
N PRO A 245 2.72 37.78 30.07
CA PRO A 245 3.89 37.76 30.94
C PRO A 245 4.10 36.36 31.50
N TYR A 246 5.35 35.91 31.52
CA TYR A 246 5.77 34.66 32.15
C TYR A 246 5.38 34.65 33.64
N PRO A 247 4.93 33.51 34.21
CA PRO A 247 4.88 33.32 35.65
C PRO A 247 6.29 33.19 36.26
#